data_AF-A0A0S8KTU0-F1
#
_entry.id   AF-A0A0S8KTU0-F1
#
_cell.length_a   1.000
_cell.length_b   1.000
_cell.length_c   1.000
_cell.angle_alpha   90.00
_cell.angle_beta   90.00
_cell.angle_gamma   90.00
#
_symmetry.space_group_name_H-M   'P 1'
#
loop_
_entity.id
_entity.type
_entity.pdbx_description
1 polymer ?
#
loop_
_entity_poly.entity_id
_entity_poly.type
_entity_poly.pdbx_seq_one_letter_code
_entity_poly.pdbx_strand_id
1 'polypeptide(L)'
;MPIVDGQYQAKIATVFASIKEGVERLKSKIEKSRKVRITNVPVGLLEELLDALKGKDVKIILPGSAKPTAQLREVGDLAVQKAKIYSDFKGVEANEGSIYFSDVMYCVTWSKDKILQISTMEYDKCVKCMKGTFDMAWRYSDKKK
;
A
#
# COMPACT_ATOMS: atom_id res chain seq x y z
N MET A 1 7.14 18.65 10.23
CA MET A 1 8.36 18.53 9.41
C MET A 1 9.52 18.64 10.36
N PRO A 2 10.41 17.63 10.44
CA PRO A 2 11.59 17.76 11.27
C PRO A 2 12.44 18.92 10.75
N ILE A 3 12.97 19.71 11.69
CA ILE A 3 14.02 20.68 11.43
C ILE A 3 15.33 19.95 11.74
N VAL A 4 16.15 19.75 10.72
CA VAL A 4 17.47 19.14 10.84
C VAL A 4 18.47 20.21 10.43
N ASP A 5 19.38 20.57 11.33
CA ASP A 5 20.40 21.60 11.12
C ASP A 5 19.82 22.94 10.60
N GLY A 6 18.69 23.35 11.16
CA GLY A 6 18.01 24.61 10.80
C GLY A 6 17.22 24.55 9.49
N GLN A 7 17.15 23.40 8.81
CA GLN A 7 16.40 23.22 7.57
C GLN A 7 15.18 22.34 7.77
N TYR A 8 14.04 22.76 7.21
CA TYR A 8 12.88 21.89 7.09
C TYR A 8 13.16 20.76 6.11
N GLN A 9 13.11 19.52 6.57
CA GLN A 9 13.29 18.35 5.71
C GLN A 9 11.96 17.66 5.41
N ALA A 10 11.77 17.33 4.14
CA ALA A 10 10.65 16.53 3.66
C ALA A 10 11.18 15.42 2.75
N LYS A 11 11.11 14.18 3.23
CA LYS A 11 11.48 13.00 2.45
C LYS A 11 10.28 12.54 1.63
N ILE A 12 10.28 12.94 0.36
CA ILE A 12 9.14 12.72 -0.54
C ILE A 12 9.08 11.28 -1.04
N ALA A 13 10.23 10.72 -1.42
CA ALA A 13 10.32 9.40 -2.01
C ALA A 13 11.59 8.68 -1.55
N THR A 14 11.45 7.41 -1.15
CA THR A 14 12.58 6.46 -1.08
C THR A 14 12.28 5.33 -2.04
N VAL A 15 13.09 5.13 -3.07
CA VAL A 15 12.98 3.93 -3.91
C VAL A 15 13.91 2.88 -3.34
N PHE A 16 13.39 1.70 -2.99
CA PHE A 16 14.24 0.62 -2.46
C PHE A 16 15.15 0.06 -3.55
N ALA A 17 16.36 -0.35 -3.19
CA ALA A 17 17.34 -0.85 -4.15
C ALA A 17 16.91 -2.19 -4.77
N SER A 18 16.10 -2.96 -4.04
CA SER A 18 15.50 -4.20 -4.53
C SER A 18 14.08 -4.40 -4.03
N ILE A 19 13.31 -5.24 -4.75
CA ILE A 19 11.97 -5.64 -4.32
C ILE A 19 12.02 -6.35 -2.98
N LYS A 20 13.00 -7.25 -2.79
CA LYS A 20 13.18 -8.01 -1.54
C LYS A 20 13.34 -7.08 -0.34
N GLU A 21 14.23 -6.10 -0.44
CA GLU A 21 14.43 -5.10 0.61
C GLU A 21 13.14 -4.32 0.90
N GLY A 22 12.43 -3.88 -0.14
CA GLY A 22 11.15 -3.18 0.01
C GLY A 22 10.09 -4.02 0.74
N VAL A 23 9.98 -5.30 0.39
CA VAL A 23 9.05 -6.25 1.04
C VAL A 23 9.45 -6.50 2.49
N GLU A 24 10.72 -6.71 2.80
CA GLU A 24 11.20 -6.90 4.18
C GLU A 24 10.95 -5.66 5.05
N ARG A 25 11.20 -4.46 4.53
CA ARG A 25 10.91 -3.19 5.20
C ARG A 25 9.41 -3.03 5.44
N LEU A 26 8.59 -3.36 4.44
CA LEU A 26 7.15 -3.33 4.55
C LEU A 26 6.63 -4.32 5.62
N LYS A 27 7.12 -5.57 5.64
CA LYS A 27 6.77 -6.56 6.67
C LYS A 27 7.09 -6.04 8.08
N SER A 28 8.30 -5.55 8.30
CA SER A 28 8.70 -4.98 9.59
C SER A 28 7.83 -3.78 9.98
N LYS A 29 7.39 -2.96 9.01
CA LYS A 29 6.48 -1.83 9.28
C LYS A 29 5.08 -2.31 9.66
N ILE A 30 4.55 -3.33 8.98
CA ILE A 30 3.26 -3.94 9.29
C ILE A 30 3.27 -4.49 10.72
N GLU A 31 4.29 -5.26 11.09
CA GLU A 31 4.43 -5.86 12.43
C GLU A 31 4.33 -4.81 13.55
N LYS A 32 4.97 -3.65 13.36
CA LYS A 32 4.98 -2.53 14.31
C LYS A 32 3.72 -1.66 14.28
N SER A 33 2.81 -1.92 13.34
CA SER A 33 1.61 -1.10 13.13
C SER A 33 0.36 -1.82 13.60
N ARG A 34 -0.53 -1.09 14.28
CA ARG A 34 -1.85 -1.61 14.68
C ARG A 34 -2.86 -1.59 13.53
N LYS A 35 -2.81 -0.55 12.70
CA LYS A 35 -3.79 -0.24 11.66
C LYS A 35 -3.09 -0.19 10.31
N VAL A 36 -3.59 -0.97 9.36
CA VAL A 36 -3.03 -1.09 8.00
C VAL A 36 -4.15 -0.88 6.99
N ARG A 37 -3.93 -0.01 6.00
CA ARG A 37 -4.86 0.24 4.90
C ARG A 37 -4.15 -0.07 3.60
N ILE A 38 -4.77 -0.87 2.74
CA ILE A 38 -4.14 -1.38 1.53
C ILE A 38 -5.06 -1.14 0.34
N THR A 39 -4.53 -0.63 -0.75
CA THR A 39 -5.29 -0.42 -2.00
C THR A 39 -4.49 -0.86 -3.21
N ASN A 40 -5.15 -1.54 -4.16
CA ASN A 40 -4.62 -1.90 -5.47
C ASN A 40 -3.25 -2.61 -5.45
N VAL A 41 -2.98 -3.40 -4.41
CA VAL A 41 -1.77 -4.23 -4.29
C VAL A 41 -2.08 -5.62 -4.88
N PRO A 42 -1.18 -6.24 -5.67
CA PRO A 42 -1.43 -7.53 -6.28
C PRO A 42 -1.55 -8.63 -5.23
N VAL A 43 -2.40 -9.62 -5.51
CA VAL A 43 -2.75 -10.69 -4.56
C VAL A 43 -1.52 -11.47 -4.11
N GLY A 44 -0.59 -11.77 -5.01
CA GLY A 44 0.65 -12.49 -4.65
C GLY A 44 1.46 -11.78 -3.55
N LEU A 45 1.57 -10.44 -3.62
CA LEU A 45 2.23 -9.68 -2.55
C LEU A 45 1.40 -9.67 -1.26
N LEU A 46 0.06 -9.61 -1.35
CA LEU A 46 -0.78 -9.70 -0.15
C LEU A 46 -0.63 -11.04 0.57
N GLU A 47 -0.50 -12.14 -0.19
CA GLU A 47 -0.26 -13.48 0.34
C GLU A 47 1.07 -13.56 1.10
N GLU A 48 2.14 -12.95 0.56
CA GLU A 48 3.43 -12.86 1.26
C GLU A 48 3.39 -12.06 2.57
N LEU A 49 2.38 -11.19 2.74
CA LEU A 49 2.21 -10.32 3.91
C LEU A 49 1.20 -10.86 4.93
N LEU A 50 0.52 -11.98 4.64
CA LEU A 50 -0.58 -12.50 5.47
C LEU A 50 -0.18 -12.65 6.94
N ASP A 51 0.96 -13.29 7.23
CA ASP A 51 1.40 -13.53 8.60
C ASP A 51 1.65 -12.23 9.36
N ALA A 52 2.22 -11.22 8.70
CA ALA A 52 2.40 -9.91 9.30
C ALA A 52 1.06 -9.19 9.54
N LEU A 53 0.04 -9.44 8.72
CA LEU A 53 -1.27 -8.78 8.80
C LEU A 53 -2.20 -9.37 9.87
N LYS A 54 -2.00 -10.63 10.28
CA LYS A 54 -2.85 -11.31 11.27
C LYS A 54 -2.99 -10.52 12.58
N GLY A 55 -4.21 -10.45 13.10
CA GLY A 55 -4.54 -9.80 14.37
C GLY A 55 -4.49 -8.27 14.36
N LYS A 56 -4.35 -7.64 13.18
CA LYS A 56 -4.31 -6.17 13.04
C LYS A 56 -5.66 -5.63 12.55
N ASP A 57 -5.87 -4.32 12.72
CA ASP A 57 -6.98 -3.62 12.05
C ASP A 57 -6.58 -3.42 10.57
N VAL A 58 -7.03 -4.31 9.69
CA VAL A 58 -6.70 -4.30 8.26
C VAL A 58 -7.94 -4.02 7.42
N LYS A 59 -7.79 -3.14 6.43
CA LYS A 59 -8.78 -2.95 5.35
C LYS A 59 -8.07 -2.99 4.00
N ILE A 60 -8.57 -3.80 3.08
CA ILE A 60 -7.96 -4.02 1.78
C ILE A 60 -8.97 -3.71 0.67
N ILE A 61 -8.60 -2.81 -0.23
CA ILE A 61 -9.29 -2.59 -1.50
C ILE A 61 -8.48 -3.31 -2.57
N LEU A 62 -8.98 -4.46 -3.01
CA LEU A 62 -8.34 -5.30 -4.01
C LEU A 62 -8.37 -4.63 -5.40
N PRO A 63 -7.41 -4.96 -6.29
CA PRO A 63 -7.46 -4.58 -7.71
C PRO A 63 -8.77 -5.02 -8.36
N GLY A 64 -9.24 -4.28 -9.38
CA GLY A 64 -10.64 -4.34 -9.85
C GLY A 64 -11.11 -5.69 -10.39
N SER A 65 -10.20 -6.52 -10.87
CA SER A 65 -10.48 -7.88 -11.36
C SER A 65 -10.14 -8.98 -10.34
N ALA A 66 -9.55 -8.63 -9.20
CA ALA A 66 -9.08 -9.61 -8.23
C ALA A 66 -10.24 -10.18 -7.40
N LYS A 67 -10.20 -11.50 -7.17
CA LYS A 67 -11.13 -12.19 -6.29
C LYS A 67 -10.51 -12.33 -4.90
N PRO A 68 -11.26 -12.04 -3.82
CA PRO A 68 -10.85 -12.37 -2.46
C PRO A 68 -10.49 -13.86 -2.32
N THR A 69 -9.33 -14.17 -1.73
CA THR A 69 -9.00 -15.52 -1.28
C THR A 69 -9.56 -15.76 0.13
N ALA A 70 -9.66 -17.03 0.55
CA ALA A 70 -10.14 -17.37 1.89
C ALA A 70 -9.22 -16.78 2.97
N GLN A 71 -7.91 -16.88 2.77
CA GLN A 71 -6.90 -16.35 3.69
C GLN A 71 -6.99 -14.82 3.83
N LEU A 72 -7.29 -14.11 2.75
CA LEU A 72 -7.45 -12.64 2.82
C LEU A 72 -8.71 -12.22 3.59
N ARG A 73 -9.76 -13.05 3.62
CA ARG A 73 -10.97 -12.77 4.40
C ARG A 73 -10.73 -12.91 5.91
N GLU A 74 -9.75 -13.72 6.31
CA GLU A 74 -9.41 -13.93 7.72
C GLU A 74 -8.59 -12.78 8.33
N VAL A 75 -7.90 -11.99 7.50
CA VAL A 75 -6.99 -10.93 8.01
C VAL A 75 -7.64 -9.56 8.15
N GLY A 76 -8.78 -9.29 7.50
CA GLY A 76 -9.47 -8.01 7.65
C GLY A 76 -10.60 -7.78 6.65
N ASP A 77 -11.14 -6.55 6.65
CA ASP A 77 -12.26 -6.20 5.78
C ASP A 77 -11.80 -6.07 4.32
N LEU A 78 -12.59 -6.60 3.39
CA LEU A 78 -12.28 -6.58 1.96
C LEU A 78 -13.28 -5.75 1.16
N ALA A 79 -12.75 -5.09 0.13
CA ALA A 79 -13.50 -4.45 -0.92
C ALA A 79 -12.79 -4.63 -2.26
N VAL A 80 -13.47 -4.33 -3.36
CA VAL A 80 -12.86 -4.32 -4.70
C VAL A 80 -12.93 -2.90 -5.26
N GLN A 81 -11.82 -2.44 -5.86
CA GLN A 81 -11.79 -1.11 -6.46
C GLN A 81 -12.67 -1.06 -7.72
N LYS A 82 -13.26 0.11 -7.97
CA LYS A 82 -13.93 0.43 -9.24
C LYS A 82 -13.04 1.26 -10.17
N ALA A 83 -12.08 1.98 -9.61
CA ALA A 83 -11.18 2.85 -10.35
C ALA A 83 -9.99 2.06 -10.92
N LYS A 84 -9.51 2.45 -12.11
CA LYS A 84 -8.21 2.01 -12.63
C LYS A 84 -7.15 2.96 -12.09
N ILE A 85 -6.19 2.46 -11.31
CA ILE A 85 -5.08 3.24 -10.76
C ILE A 85 -3.79 2.74 -11.39
N TYR A 86 -3.14 3.59 -12.18
CA TYR A 86 -1.97 3.24 -12.97
C TYR A 86 -1.02 4.43 -13.13
N SER A 87 0.22 4.13 -13.52
CA SER A 87 1.26 5.09 -13.88
C SER A 87 1.98 4.64 -15.15
N ASP A 88 2.62 5.59 -15.83
CA ASP A 88 3.69 5.26 -16.77
C ASP A 88 4.95 4.92 -15.97
N PHE A 89 5.41 3.68 -16.07
CA PHE A 89 6.65 3.20 -15.48
C PHE A 89 7.63 2.83 -16.58
N LYS A 90 8.61 3.71 -16.83
CA LYS A 90 9.66 3.53 -17.84
C LYS A 90 9.09 3.25 -19.25
N GLY A 91 8.04 3.98 -19.63
CA GLY A 91 7.39 3.86 -20.94
C GLY A 91 6.38 2.72 -21.03
N VAL A 92 6.00 2.11 -19.91
CA VAL A 92 5.02 1.01 -19.85
C VAL A 92 3.94 1.33 -18.82
N GLU A 93 2.67 1.11 -19.18
CA GLU A 93 1.57 1.21 -18.23
C GLU A 93 1.72 0.14 -17.13
N ALA A 94 1.84 0.58 -15.89
CA ALA A 94 1.90 -0.27 -14.70
C ALA A 94 0.82 0.15 -13.71
N ASN A 95 0.30 -0.82 -12.94
CA ASN A 95 -0.64 -0.53 -11.87
C ASN A 95 0.09 0.09 -10.68
N GLU A 96 -0.59 0.96 -9.96
CA GLU A 96 -0.08 1.61 -8.75
C GLU A 96 -0.92 1.23 -7.53
N GLY A 97 -0.29 0.52 -6.60
CA GLY A 97 -0.83 0.13 -5.32
C GLY A 97 -0.25 0.97 -4.18
N SER A 98 -0.93 1.01 -3.04
CA SER A 98 -0.44 1.70 -1.86
C SER A 98 -0.81 1.01 -0.56
N ILE A 99 0.09 1.08 0.41
CA ILE A 99 -0.10 0.59 1.78
C ILE A 99 0.17 1.75 2.73
N TYR A 100 -0.85 2.14 3.49
CA TYR A 100 -0.85 3.34 4.31
C TYR A 100 -0.70 3.00 5.80
N PHE A 101 0.24 3.71 6.44
CA PHE A 101 0.41 3.76 7.88
C PHE A 101 0.11 5.19 8.39
N SER A 102 0.41 5.48 9.65
CA SER A 102 0.21 6.82 10.23
C SER A 102 1.24 7.85 9.76
N ASP A 103 2.43 7.39 9.42
CA ASP A 103 3.65 8.18 9.24
C ASP A 103 4.34 7.93 7.90
N VAL A 104 3.99 6.84 7.21
CA VAL A 104 4.56 6.46 5.92
C VAL A 104 3.52 5.79 5.04
N MET A 105 3.63 6.01 3.74
CA MET A 105 2.92 5.28 2.70
C MET A 105 3.94 4.50 1.89
N TYR A 106 3.68 3.22 1.64
CA TYR A 106 4.43 2.45 0.65
C TYR A 106 3.68 2.50 -0.68
N CYS A 107 4.38 2.80 -1.77
CA CYS A 107 3.87 2.69 -3.13
C CYS A 107 4.40 1.39 -3.74
N VAL A 108 3.54 0.69 -4.49
CA VAL A 108 3.85 -0.58 -5.13
C VAL A 108 3.48 -0.47 -6.60
N THR A 109 4.48 -0.37 -7.47
CA THR A 109 4.31 -0.40 -8.92
C THR A 109 4.36 -1.84 -9.40
N TRP A 110 3.38 -2.30 -10.17
CA TRP A 110 3.30 -3.70 -10.60
C TRP A 110 2.61 -3.93 -11.95
N SER A 111 2.92 -5.05 -12.60
CA SER A 111 2.30 -5.47 -13.87
C SER A 111 2.20 -6.99 -13.96
N LYS A 112 1.03 -7.51 -14.37
CA LYS A 112 0.76 -8.96 -14.49
C LYS A 112 1.27 -9.77 -13.27
N ASP A 113 0.97 -9.27 -12.07
CA ASP A 113 1.40 -9.79 -10.76
C ASP A 113 2.90 -9.67 -10.40
N LYS A 114 3.74 -9.13 -11.28
CA LYS A 114 5.14 -8.83 -10.98
C LYS A 114 5.29 -7.45 -10.37
N ILE A 115 5.95 -7.37 -9.21
CA ILE A 115 6.37 -6.09 -8.63
C ILE A 115 7.54 -5.52 -9.42
N LEU A 116 7.41 -4.26 -9.84
CA LEU A 116 8.40 -3.52 -10.61
C LEU A 116 9.21 -2.56 -9.74
N GLN A 117 8.56 -1.97 -8.74
CA GLN A 117 9.18 -1.04 -7.80
C GLN A 117 8.39 -1.02 -6.48
N ILE A 118 9.12 -0.84 -5.38
CA ILE A 118 8.53 -0.43 -4.10
C ILE A 118 9.21 0.88 -3.70
N SER A 119 8.42 1.85 -3.25
CA SER A 119 8.93 3.09 -2.70
C SER A 119 8.16 3.54 -1.47
N THR A 120 8.68 4.52 -0.75
CA THR A 120 8.00 5.14 0.41
C THR A 120 7.80 6.63 0.21
N MET A 121 6.72 7.15 0.80
CA MET A 121 6.50 8.56 1.03
C MET A 121 6.35 8.79 2.53
N GLU A 122 7.25 9.60 3.10
CA GLU A 122 7.38 9.80 4.56
C GLU A 122 7.02 11.23 4.99
N TYR A 123 6.65 12.08 4.03
CA TYR A 123 6.22 13.43 4.34
C TYR A 123 4.78 13.44 4.88
N ASP A 124 4.66 13.76 6.18
CA ASP A 124 3.40 13.75 6.95
C ASP A 124 2.19 14.37 6.23
N LYS A 125 2.33 15.54 5.59
CA LYS A 125 1.20 16.16 4.86
C LYS A 125 0.72 15.28 3.70
N CYS A 126 1.65 14.73 2.93
CA CYS A 126 1.29 13.85 1.82
C CYS A 126 0.74 12.51 2.32
N VAL A 127 1.33 11.92 3.36
CA VAL A 127 0.82 10.68 3.97
C VAL A 127 -0.63 10.87 4.44
N LYS A 128 -0.93 11.97 5.13
CA LYS A 128 -2.29 12.30 5.58
C LYS A 128 -3.26 12.50 4.40
N CYS A 129 -2.84 13.24 3.37
CA CYS A 129 -3.63 13.46 2.17
C CYS A 129 -3.97 12.12 1.49
N MET A 130 -2.95 11.30 1.25
CA MET A 130 -3.10 10.02 0.55
C MET A 130 -3.92 9.00 1.36
N LYS A 131 -3.84 9.04 2.69
CA LYS A 131 -4.73 8.26 3.56
C LYS A 131 -6.20 8.72 3.45
N GLY A 132 -6.44 10.02 3.30
CA GLY A 132 -7.78 10.53 2.99
C GLY A 132 -8.32 9.99 1.66
N THR A 133 -7.47 9.86 0.64
CA THR A 133 -7.82 9.20 -0.63
C THR A 133 -8.22 7.74 -0.41
N PHE A 134 -7.51 7.00 0.44
CA PHE A 134 -7.93 5.64 0.81
C PHE A 134 -9.32 5.63 1.45
N ASP A 135 -9.59 6.50 2.42
CA ASP A 135 -10.88 6.51 3.12
C ASP A 135 -12.04 6.81 2.16
N MET A 136 -11.82 7.69 1.18
CA MET A 136 -12.77 7.95 0.10
C MET A 136 -12.96 6.72 -0.81
N ALA A 137 -11.87 6.12 -1.28
CA ALA A 137 -11.94 4.90 -2.09
C ALA A 137 -12.65 3.76 -1.34
N TRP A 138 -12.38 3.64 -0.04
CA TRP A 138 -13.06 2.68 0.83
C TRP A 138 -14.56 2.97 0.83
N ARG A 139 -15.01 4.20 1.03
CA ARG A 139 -16.44 4.54 1.05
C ARG A 139 -17.18 4.13 -0.23
N TYR A 140 -16.56 4.24 -1.39
CA TYR A 140 -17.20 3.99 -2.69
C TYR A 140 -16.93 2.60 -3.31
N SER A 141 -16.02 1.84 -2.72
CA SER A 141 -15.70 0.46 -3.15
C SER A 141 -16.79 -0.55 -2.82
N ASP A 142 -16.87 -1.62 -3.61
CA ASP A 142 -17.83 -2.70 -3.37
C ASP A 142 -17.34 -3.61 -2.25
N LYS A 143 -18.02 -3.54 -1.11
CA LYS A 143 -17.70 -4.35 0.07
C LYS A 143 -17.97 -5.81 -0.22
N LYS A 144 -16.96 -6.64 0.01
CA LYS A 144 -17.07 -8.09 -0.10
C LYS A 144 -17.21 -8.60 1.34
N LYS A 145 -18.44 -8.98 1.70
CA LYS A 145 -18.70 -9.78 2.89
C LYS A 145 -18.14 -11.19 2.68
#